data_AF-A0A259DLW2-F1
#
_entry.id   AF-A0A259DLW2-F1
#
_cell.length_a   1.000
_cell.length_b   1.000
_cell.length_c   1.000
_cell.angle_alpha   90.00
_cell.angle_beta   90.00
_cell.angle_gamma   90.00
#
_symmetry.space_group_name_H-M   'P 1'
#
loop_
_entity.id
_entity.type
_entity.pdbx_description
1 polymer ?
#
loop_
_entity_poly.entity_id
_entity_poly.type
_entity_poly.pdbx_seq_one_letter_code
_entity_poly.pdbx_strand_id
1 'polypeptide(L)'
;MFFEGHAFSAEQVITLVANKHGGVHFDPSREKPWQEHLERAAGYMAFGNQNNEKEPKVVDLGEPGGPCLIIIPNEVGNEWSCLEIEMLSAAQALLNVHCNGVRLLVTEKET
;
A
#
# COMPACT_ATOMS: atom_id res chain seq x y z
N MET A 1 8.20 7.89 2.48
CA MET A 1 8.09 7.04 3.69
C MET A 1 9.39 7.11 4.49
N PHE A 2 9.34 6.99 5.82
CA PHE A 2 10.52 6.88 6.69
C PHE A 2 10.32 5.76 7.72
N PHE A 3 11.27 4.84 7.86
CA PHE A 3 11.23 3.73 8.81
C PHE A 3 12.64 3.41 9.30
N GLU A 4 12.79 3.19 10.61
CA GLU A 4 14.07 2.80 11.25
C GLU A 4 15.29 3.67 10.84
N GLY A 5 15.12 4.98 10.63
CA GLY A 5 16.24 5.84 10.24
C GLY A 5 16.43 5.99 8.72
N HIS A 6 15.65 5.28 7.91
CA HIS A 6 15.76 5.27 6.45
C HIS A 6 14.59 5.99 5.79
N ALA A 7 14.89 6.92 4.89
CA ALA A 7 13.91 7.51 3.98
C ALA A 7 13.85 6.69 2.69
N PHE A 8 12.63 6.40 2.21
CA PHE A 8 12.40 5.70 0.95
C PHE A 8 11.81 6.62 -0.09
N SER A 9 12.34 6.53 -1.31
CA SER A 9 11.84 7.24 -2.48
C SER A 9 10.59 6.58 -3.05
N ALA A 10 9.79 7.36 -3.79
CA ALA A 10 8.64 6.83 -4.53
C ALA A 10 9.05 5.75 -5.54
N GLU A 11 10.23 5.88 -6.16
CA GLU A 11 10.78 4.88 -7.07
C GLU A 11 11.02 3.54 -6.37
N GLN A 12 11.58 3.55 -5.16
CA GLN A 12 11.80 2.33 -4.37
C GLN A 12 10.47 1.65 -4.01
N VAL A 13 9.46 2.42 -3.64
CA VAL A 13 8.10 1.92 -3.35
C VAL A 13 7.46 1.30 -4.59
N ILE A 14 7.45 2.02 -5.72
CA ILE A 14 6.88 1.54 -6.98
C ILE A 14 7.60 0.26 -7.42
N THR A 15 8.93 0.25 -7.35
CA THR A 15 9.75 -0.91 -7.72
C THR A 15 9.39 -2.11 -6.85
N LEU A 16 9.31 -1.95 -5.52
CA LEU A 16 8.98 -3.05 -4.63
C LEU A 16 7.57 -3.61 -4.90
N VAL A 17 6.55 -2.74 -4.99
CA VAL A 17 5.16 -3.16 -5.23
C VAL A 17 5.01 -3.84 -6.60
N ALA A 18 5.58 -3.27 -7.66
CA ALA A 18 5.54 -3.85 -9.01
C ALA A 18 6.22 -5.22 -9.06
N ASN A 19 7.28 -5.44 -8.27
CA ASN A 19 8.00 -6.72 -8.24
C ASN A 19 7.25 -7.80 -7.47
N LYS A 20 6.62 -7.43 -6.36
CA LYS A 20 5.81 -8.34 -5.55
C LYS A 20 4.63 -8.90 -6.35
N HIS A 21 3.99 -8.07 -7.18
CA HIS A 21 2.84 -8.48 -8.02
C HIS A 21 3.22 -9.00 -9.41
N GLY A 22 4.35 -8.55 -9.96
CA GLY A 22 4.77 -8.85 -11.34
C GLY A 22 5.47 -10.19 -11.54
N GLY A 23 5.63 -11.01 -10.49
CA GLY A 23 6.14 -12.38 -10.59
C GLY A 23 7.61 -12.51 -11.00
N VAL A 24 8.41 -11.44 -10.96
CA VAL A 24 9.85 -11.50 -11.25
C VAL A 24 10.61 -11.94 -10.00
N HIS A 25 10.38 -13.18 -9.58
CA HIS A 25 10.94 -13.78 -8.37
C HIS A 25 12.44 -14.15 -8.46
N PHE A 26 13.13 -13.83 -9.57
CA PHE A 26 14.47 -14.36 -9.84
C PHE A 26 15.39 -13.35 -10.56
N ASP A 27 15.63 -12.19 -9.95
CA ASP A 27 16.81 -11.39 -10.28
C ASP A 27 17.71 -11.26 -9.04
N PRO A 28 18.79 -12.06 -8.94
CA PRO A 28 19.69 -12.06 -7.78
C PRO A 28 20.59 -10.81 -7.70
N SER A 29 20.61 -9.95 -8.72
CA SER A 29 21.30 -8.64 -8.63
C SER A 29 20.47 -7.56 -7.90
N ARG A 30 19.22 -7.93 -7.56
CA ARG A 30 18.14 -7.05 -7.16
C ARG A 30 17.93 -6.95 -5.66
N GLU A 31 18.38 -7.94 -4.87
CA GLU A 31 18.31 -7.88 -3.42
C GLU A 31 19.17 -6.73 -2.91
N LYS A 32 18.50 -5.62 -2.60
CA LYS A 32 19.13 -4.45 -2.00
C LYS A 32 18.74 -4.42 -0.53
N PRO A 33 19.65 -4.02 0.37
CA PRO A 33 19.35 -3.93 1.80
C PRO A 33 18.10 -3.10 2.14
N TRP A 34 17.76 -2.11 1.32
CA TRP A 34 16.57 -1.28 1.52
C TRP A 34 15.24 -2.02 1.29
N GLN A 35 15.22 -3.13 0.55
CA GLN A 35 13.99 -3.88 0.26
C GLN A 35 13.42 -4.52 1.53
N GLU A 36 14.26 -5.15 2.35
CA GLU A 36 13.84 -5.76 3.61
C GLU A 36 13.26 -4.72 4.58
N HIS A 37 13.93 -3.57 4.75
CA HIS A 37 13.40 -2.50 5.59
C HIS A 37 12.08 -1.95 5.04
N LEU A 38 11.93 -1.87 3.71
CA LEU A 38 10.72 -1.39 3.08
C LEU A 38 9.57 -2.42 3.17
N GLU A 39 9.85 -3.71 3.10
CA GLU A 39 8.89 -4.80 3.34
C GLU A 39 8.41 -4.83 4.79
N ARG A 40 9.33 -4.63 5.74
CA ARG A 40 8.99 -4.49 7.16
C ARG A 40 8.13 -3.26 7.43
N ALA A 41 8.45 -2.13 6.79
CA ALA A 41 7.62 -0.93 6.85
C ALA A 41 6.22 -1.20 6.23
N ALA A 42 6.15 -1.93 5.11
CA ALA A 42 4.92 -2.31 4.44
C ALA A 42 3.99 -3.16 5.33
N GLY A 43 4.57 -4.03 6.15
CA GLY A 43 3.86 -4.91 7.08
C GLY A 43 3.53 -4.27 8.42
N TYR A 44 3.96 -3.03 8.68
CA TYR A 44 3.67 -2.36 9.95
C TYR A 44 2.19 -1.96 10.07
N MET A 45 1.50 -1.80 8.95
CA MET A 45 0.06 -1.58 8.89
C MET A 45 -0.52 -2.31 7.68
N ALA A 46 -1.56 -3.09 7.91
CA ALA A 46 -2.29 -3.80 6.86
C ALA A 46 -3.78 -3.41 6.87
N PHE A 47 -4.47 -3.70 5.77
CA PHE A 47 -5.85 -3.36 5.54
C PHE A 47 -6.56 -4.54 4.88
N GLY A 48 -7.74 -4.94 5.37
CA GLY A 48 -8.46 -6.05 4.75
C GLY A 48 -9.53 -6.65 5.64
N ASN A 49 -10.05 -7.81 5.25
CA ASN A 49 -11.05 -8.51 6.05
C ASN A 49 -10.93 -10.04 5.93
N GLN A 50 -9.89 -10.58 6.55
CA GLN A 50 -9.60 -12.02 6.55
C GLN A 50 -10.64 -12.87 7.30
N ASN A 51 -11.35 -12.29 8.28
CA ASN A 51 -12.27 -13.00 9.16
C ASN A 51 -13.75 -12.71 8.90
N ASN A 52 -14.10 -12.09 7.77
CA ASN A 52 -15.49 -11.73 7.41
C ASN A 52 -16.19 -10.86 8.48
N GLU A 53 -15.43 -9.97 9.10
CA GLU A 53 -15.92 -8.98 10.07
C GLU A 53 -16.94 -8.06 9.38
N LYS A 54 -17.99 -7.71 10.12
CA LYS A 54 -19.08 -6.85 9.61
C LYS A 54 -18.90 -5.38 9.94
N GLU A 55 -18.03 -5.08 10.89
CA GLU A 55 -17.82 -3.73 11.42
C GLU A 55 -16.34 -3.34 11.29
N PRO A 56 -16.04 -2.06 11.01
CA PRO A 56 -14.67 -1.56 11.00
C PRO A 56 -14.04 -1.66 12.40
N LYS A 57 -12.77 -2.07 12.46
CA LYS A 57 -11.98 -2.09 13.69
C LYS A 57 -10.49 -2.10 13.41
N VAL A 58 -9.70 -1.78 14.44
CA VAL A 58 -8.25 -1.97 14.43
C VAL A 58 -7.92 -3.20 15.26
N VAL A 59 -7.08 -4.08 14.73
CA VAL A 59 -6.59 -5.29 15.38
C VAL A 59 -5.09 -5.15 15.58
N ASP A 60 -4.65 -5.06 16.83
CA ASP A 60 -3.22 -5.07 17.16
C ASP A 60 -2.67 -6.49 17.00
N LEU A 61 -1.53 -6.62 16.30
CA LEU A 61 -0.95 -7.93 15.95
C LEU A 61 0.22 -8.35 16.84
N GLY A 62 0.62 -7.53 17.83
CA GLY A 62 1.61 -7.99 18.80
C GLY A 62 2.32 -6.95 19.65
N GLU A 63 2.35 -5.67 19.31
CA GLU A 63 3.04 -4.65 20.11
C GLU A 63 2.29 -3.31 20.20
N PRO A 64 2.46 -2.55 21.31
CA PRO A 64 1.96 -1.19 21.41
C PRO A 64 2.61 -0.29 20.35
N GLY A 65 1.83 0.17 19.38
CA GLY A 65 2.30 1.02 18.27
C GLY A 65 2.32 0.33 16.91
N GLY A 66 2.15 -1.00 16.85
CA GLY A 66 2.09 -1.79 15.62
C GLY A 66 2.84 -3.13 15.76
N PRO A 67 2.77 -4.04 14.76
CA PRO A 67 1.96 -3.95 13.56
C PRO A 67 0.46 -4.06 13.86
N CYS A 68 -0.37 -3.42 13.04
CA CYS A 68 -1.83 -3.47 13.18
C CYS A 68 -2.53 -3.77 11.85
N LEU A 69 -3.72 -4.37 11.94
CA LEU A 69 -4.62 -4.61 10.82
C LEU A 69 -5.87 -3.72 10.97
N ILE A 70 -6.15 -2.92 9.95
CA ILE A 70 -7.37 -2.14 9.83
C ILE A 70 -8.40 -2.96 9.05
N ILE A 71 -9.50 -3.30 9.71
CA ILE A 71 -10.59 -4.06 9.11
C ILE A 71 -11.41 -3.17 8.19
N ILE A 72 -11.45 -3.54 6.90
CA ILE A 72 -12.32 -2.93 5.88
C ILE A 72 -13.42 -3.95 5.53
N PRO A 73 -14.64 -3.83 6.10
CA PRO A 73 -15.65 -4.88 5.99
C PRO A 73 -16.00 -5.31 4.55
N ASN A 74 -15.95 -4.38 3.60
CA ASN A 74 -16.28 -4.65 2.20
C ASN A 74 -15.18 -5.40 1.42
N GLU A 75 -13.95 -5.47 1.94
CA GLU A 75 -12.80 -6.15 1.30
C GLU A 75 -12.63 -7.58 1.83
N VAL A 76 -13.67 -8.39 1.67
CA VAL A 76 -13.69 -9.78 2.14
C VAL A 76 -12.68 -10.64 1.38
N GLY A 77 -11.83 -11.35 2.13
CA GLY A 77 -10.86 -12.30 1.57
C GLY A 77 -9.60 -11.69 0.95
N ASN A 78 -9.46 -10.36 0.99
CA ASN A 78 -8.28 -9.64 0.55
C ASN A 78 -7.56 -8.99 1.73
N GLU A 79 -6.24 -8.85 1.61
CA GLU A 79 -5.40 -8.07 2.50
C GLU A 79 -4.41 -7.24 1.67
N TRP A 80 -4.26 -5.98 2.07
CA TRP A 80 -3.46 -4.95 1.43
C TRP A 80 -2.45 -4.44 2.44
N SER A 81 -1.18 -4.40 2.08
CA SER A 81 -0.13 -3.72 2.82
C SER A 81 -0.30 -2.20 2.75
N CYS A 82 0.31 -1.48 3.70
CA CYS A 82 0.25 -0.01 3.67
C CYS A 82 0.85 0.58 2.40
N LEU A 83 1.83 -0.07 1.77
CA LEU A 83 2.40 0.39 0.49
C LEU A 83 1.39 0.31 -0.67
N GLU A 84 0.56 -0.72 -0.71
CA GLU A 84 -0.49 -0.83 -1.74
C GLU A 84 -1.55 0.26 -1.55
N ILE A 85 -1.90 0.57 -0.30
CA ILE A 85 -2.79 1.69 0.04
C ILE A 85 -2.15 3.05 -0.30
N GLU A 86 -0.85 3.24 -0.05
CA GLU A 86 -0.13 4.45 -0.45
C GLU A 86 -0.15 4.64 -1.97
N MET A 87 0.10 3.56 -2.73
CA MET A 87 0.05 3.56 -4.19
C MET A 87 -1.35 3.90 -4.72
N LEU A 88 -2.39 3.29 -4.15
CA LEU A 88 -3.78 3.59 -4.50
C LEU A 88 -4.12 5.05 -4.18
N SER A 89 -3.67 5.56 -3.02
CA SER A 89 -3.88 6.95 -2.62
C SER A 89 -3.19 7.92 -3.58
N ALA A 90 -1.97 7.62 -4.02
CA ALA A 90 -1.25 8.42 -5.01
C ALA A 90 -1.96 8.43 -6.37
N ALA A 91 -2.43 7.27 -6.84
CA ALA A 91 -3.23 7.17 -8.06
C ALA A 91 -4.54 7.97 -7.96
N GLN A 92 -5.23 7.87 -6.82
CA GLN A 92 -6.47 8.60 -6.57
C GLN A 92 -6.23 10.11 -6.47
N ALA A 93 -5.12 10.55 -5.87
CA ALA A 93 -4.74 11.95 -5.83
C ALA A 93 -4.53 12.51 -7.24
N LEU A 94 -3.84 11.75 -8.11
CA LEU A 94 -3.61 12.11 -9.51
C LEU A 94 -4.95 12.27 -10.27
N LEU A 95 -5.89 11.34 -10.09
CA LEU A 95 -7.22 11.45 -10.68
C LEU A 95 -7.97 12.70 -10.19
N ASN A 96 -7.75 13.15 -8.96
CA ASN A 96 -8.44 14.30 -8.37
C ASN A 96 -7.66 15.63 -8.47
N VAL A 97 -6.74 15.78 -9.42
CA VAL A 97 -6.10 17.07 -9.68
C VAL A 97 -7.01 17.95 -10.52
N HIS A 98 -7.25 19.19 -10.07
CA HIS A 98 -8.05 20.19 -10.78
C HIS A 98 -7.23 21.45 -11.10
N CYS A 99 -7.45 22.02 -12.29
CA CYS A 99 -6.98 23.35 -12.67
C CYS A 99 -8.20 24.22 -13.00
N ASN A 100 -8.35 25.35 -12.30
CA ASN A 100 -9.52 26.24 -12.43
C ASN A 100 -10.87 25.50 -12.27
N GLY A 101 -10.93 24.54 -11.34
CA GLY A 101 -12.12 23.71 -11.09
C GLY A 101 -12.31 22.56 -12.08
N VAL A 102 -11.55 22.50 -13.17
CA VAL A 102 -11.63 21.43 -14.18
C VAL A 102 -10.67 20.30 -13.82
N ARG A 103 -11.18 19.07 -13.76
CA ARG A 103 -10.37 17.86 -13.54
C ARG A 103 -9.39 17.68 -14.70
N LEU A 104 -8.10 17.50 -14.40
CA LEU A 104 -7.05 17.38 -15.43
C LEU A 104 -7.06 16.03 -16.14
N LEU A 105 -7.38 14.96 -15.41
CA LEU A 105 -7.51 13.61 -15.97
C LEU A 105 -8.99 13.24 -16.08
N VAL A 106 -9.41 12.93 -17.29
CA VAL A 106 -10.78 12.48 -17.59
C VAL A 106 -10.73 10.97 -17.77
N THR A 107 -11.37 10.22 -16.87
CA THR A 107 -11.65 8.81 -17.07
C THR A 107 -12.87 8.69 -17.99
N GLU A 108 -12.86 7.76 -18.94
CA GLU A 108 -14.03 7.53 -19.80
C GLU A 108 -15.28 7.30 -18.94
N LYS A 109 -16.43 7.84 -19.35
CA LYS A 109 -17.68 7.62 -18.65
C LYS A 109 -18.07 6.15 -18.79
N GLU A 110 -18.29 5.47 -17.66
CA GLU A 110 -19.06 4.24 -17.63
C GLU A 110 -20.45 4.54 -18.20
N THR A 111 -20.72 4.01 -19.39
CA THR A 111 -22.04 4.02 -20.05
C THR A 111 -22.99 3.01 -19.43
#